data_AF-A0A3B9D156-F1
#
_entry.id   AF-A0A3B9D156-F1
#
_cell.length_a   1.000
_cell.length_b   1.000
_cell.length_c   1.000
_cell.angle_alpha   90.00
_cell.angle_beta   90.00
_cell.angle_gamma   90.00
#
_symmetry.space_group_name_H-M   'P 1'
#
loop_
_entity.id
_entity.type
_entity.pdbx_description
1 polymer ?
#
loop_
_entity_poly.entity_id
_entity_poly.type
_entity_poly.pdbx_seq_one_letter_code
_entity_poly.pdbx_strand_id
1 'polypeptide(L)'
;MQKLPRRLLNAVIRIGYVCAMFSGVRAIFNRCQAIARPSLRAAVLNGHTLQLPNGESVELAVHGRSSLSGRAEGHLSGMISVRLNSAGTSHPLYSLLCLTSHFGCGHIEIVFYESNDAIVLYGIRNMLRANARRIGCERLFEEMPLQSADDEVFVLRQIRHAFHNVGLATSLATPQECVDLAVNNRLLHPARALRARSALKRRYARMWKQVAVGQCLSRPSNPIDTMETFPYLAAGD
;
A
#
# COMPACT_ATOMS: atom_id res chain seq x y z
N MET A 1 -23.18 7.29 34.33
CA MET A 1 -22.42 6.51 33.32
C MET A 1 -20.94 6.46 33.74
N GLN A 2 -20.45 5.30 34.19
CA GLN A 2 -19.02 5.14 34.52
C GLN A 2 -18.19 5.16 33.21
N LYS A 3 -17.20 6.05 33.12
CA LYS A 3 -16.29 6.11 31.98
C LYS A 3 -15.35 4.91 32.04
N LEU A 4 -15.35 4.08 30.99
CA LEU A 4 -14.41 2.96 30.86
C LEU A 4 -12.95 3.47 31.05
N PRO A 5 -12.09 2.73 31.77
CA PRO A 5 -10.67 3.08 31.86
C PRO A 5 -10.06 3.19 30.46
N ARG A 6 -9.35 4.28 30.17
CA ARG A 6 -8.75 4.56 28.83
C ARG A 6 -7.93 3.37 28.29
N ARG A 7 -7.28 2.60 29.16
CA ARG A 7 -6.51 1.40 28.80
C ARG A 7 -7.41 0.28 28.26
N LEU A 8 -8.54 0.01 28.92
CA LEU A 8 -9.50 -1.00 28.50
C LEU A 8 -10.17 -0.61 27.18
N LEU A 9 -10.55 0.67 27.04
CA LEU A 9 -11.08 1.20 25.78
C LEU A 9 -10.10 1.00 24.62
N ASN A 10 -8.82 1.33 24.82
CA ASN A 10 -7.79 1.13 23.78
C ASN A 10 -7.58 -0.36 23.43
N ALA A 11 -7.68 -1.27 24.41
CA ALA A 11 -7.59 -2.70 24.15
C ALA A 11 -8.75 -3.21 23.28
N VAL A 12 -9.98 -2.81 23.62
CA VAL A 12 -11.18 -3.14 22.83
C VAL A 12 -11.07 -2.59 21.40
N ILE A 13 -10.64 -1.33 21.24
CA ILE A 13 -10.43 -0.72 19.90
C ILE A 13 -9.41 -1.52 19.10
N ARG A 14 -8.30 -1.96 19.71
CA ARG A 14 -7.27 -2.76 19.02
C ARG A 14 -7.79 -4.13 18.60
N ILE A 15 -8.48 -4.84 19.49
CA ILE A 15 -9.06 -6.16 19.20
C ILE A 15 -10.09 -6.03 18.08
N GLY A 16 -11.04 -5.10 18.21
CA GLY A 16 -12.04 -4.84 17.18
C GLY A 16 -11.42 -4.48 15.83
N TYR A 17 -10.37 -3.65 15.82
CA TYR A 17 -9.63 -3.31 14.60
C TYR A 17 -8.99 -4.54 13.95
N VAL A 18 -8.36 -5.41 14.75
CA VAL A 18 -7.75 -6.64 14.26
C VAL A 18 -8.82 -7.58 13.70
N CYS A 19 -9.90 -7.85 14.43
CA CYS A 19 -10.99 -8.70 13.96
C CYS A 19 -11.63 -8.17 12.67
N ALA A 20 -11.84 -6.87 12.55
CA ALA A 20 -12.40 -6.24 11.36
C ALA A 20 -11.47 -6.31 10.14
N MET A 21 -10.14 -6.31 10.37
CA MET A 21 -9.13 -6.53 9.33
C MET A 21 -9.10 -7.98 8.83
N PHE A 22 -9.19 -8.96 9.74
CA PHE A 22 -9.15 -10.38 9.40
C PHE A 22 -10.42 -10.89 8.72
N SER A 23 -11.57 -10.32 9.07
CA SER A 23 -12.87 -10.71 8.47
C SER A 23 -13.14 -10.04 7.12
N GLY A 24 -12.36 -9.03 6.71
CA GLY A 24 -12.64 -8.20 5.54
C GLY A 24 -13.86 -7.28 5.68
N VAL A 25 -14.58 -7.33 6.80
CA VAL A 25 -15.75 -6.48 7.08
C VAL A 25 -15.39 -5.00 7.00
N ARG A 26 -14.21 -4.62 7.50
CA ARG A 26 -13.72 -3.24 7.42
C ARG A 26 -13.63 -2.74 5.99
N ALA A 27 -13.15 -3.61 5.11
CA ALA A 27 -12.93 -3.33 3.72
C ALA A 27 -14.26 -3.06 3.00
N ILE A 28 -15.24 -3.93 3.21
CA ILE A 28 -16.62 -3.76 2.71
C ILE A 28 -17.21 -2.44 3.24
N PHE A 29 -17.13 -2.21 4.55
CA PHE A 29 -17.63 -0.98 5.18
C PHE A 29 -17.00 0.28 4.59
N ASN A 30 -15.68 0.28 4.38
CA ASN A 30 -14.97 1.39 3.77
C ASN A 30 -15.41 1.64 2.33
N ARG A 31 -15.65 0.58 1.54
CA ARG A 31 -16.18 0.70 0.16
C ARG A 31 -17.58 1.29 0.15
N CYS A 32 -18.47 0.83 1.03
CA CYS A 32 -19.81 1.40 1.16
C CYS A 32 -19.76 2.88 1.53
N GLN A 33 -18.88 3.26 2.47
CA GLN A 33 -18.69 4.67 2.81
C GLN A 33 -18.12 5.51 1.66
N ALA A 34 -17.29 4.93 0.80
CA ALA A 34 -16.66 5.64 -0.32
C ALA A 34 -17.68 6.16 -1.32
N ILE A 35 -18.79 5.44 -1.52
CA ILE A 35 -19.85 5.78 -2.48
C ILE A 35 -20.46 7.15 -2.16
N ALA A 36 -20.58 7.48 -0.87
CA ALA A 36 -21.19 8.73 -0.42
C ALA A 36 -20.20 9.91 -0.32
N ARG A 37 -18.96 9.76 -0.81
CA ARG A 37 -17.93 10.80 -0.66
C ARG A 37 -17.94 11.80 -1.82
N PRO A 38 -17.48 13.05 -1.58
CA PRO A 38 -17.28 14.03 -2.64
C PRO A 38 -16.37 13.49 -3.74
N SER A 39 -16.58 13.97 -4.97
CA SER A 39 -15.76 13.59 -6.11
C SER A 39 -14.31 13.98 -5.88
N LEU A 40 -13.41 13.01 -5.99
CA LEU A 40 -11.96 13.20 -5.92
C LEU A 40 -11.44 13.53 -7.32
N ARG A 41 -10.52 14.50 -7.43
CA ARG A 41 -9.74 14.71 -8.68
C ARG A 41 -9.03 13.42 -9.08
N ALA A 42 -8.54 12.67 -8.10
CA ALA A 42 -7.87 11.40 -8.34
C ALA A 42 -8.76 10.33 -8.98
N ALA A 43 -10.09 10.45 -8.91
CA ALA A 43 -11.03 9.48 -9.48
C ALA A 43 -10.93 9.33 -11.00
N VAL A 44 -10.27 10.26 -11.69
CA VAL A 44 -9.94 10.15 -13.12
C VAL A 44 -9.13 8.89 -13.47
N LEU A 45 -8.38 8.33 -12.52
CA LEU A 45 -7.63 7.09 -12.72
C LEU A 45 -8.47 5.82 -12.45
N ASN A 46 -9.74 5.94 -12.07
CA ASN A 46 -10.58 4.77 -11.82
C ASN A 46 -10.84 4.00 -13.13
N GLY A 47 -10.56 2.69 -13.13
CA GLY A 47 -10.61 1.83 -14.30
C GLY A 47 -9.40 1.95 -15.23
N HIS A 48 -8.42 2.82 -14.92
CA HIS A 48 -7.20 2.93 -15.71
C HIS A 48 -6.36 1.65 -15.57
N THR A 49 -5.81 1.16 -16.67
CA THR A 49 -4.97 -0.06 -16.69
C THR A 49 -3.49 0.30 -16.79
N LEU A 50 -2.64 -0.30 -15.96
CA LEU A 50 -1.19 -0.22 -16.10
C LEU A 50 -0.66 -1.54 -16.63
N GLN A 51 0.29 -1.48 -17.57
CA GLN A 51 0.98 -2.65 -18.09
C GLN A 51 2.20 -2.95 -17.20
N LEU A 52 2.31 -4.20 -16.77
CA LEU A 52 3.46 -4.70 -16.03
C LEU A 52 4.56 -5.15 -17.01
N PRO A 53 5.85 -5.14 -16.60
CA PRO A 53 6.95 -5.53 -17.48
C PRO A 53 6.90 -6.99 -17.96
N ASN A 54 6.15 -7.84 -17.26
CA ASN A 54 5.96 -9.25 -17.61
C ASN A 54 4.76 -9.48 -18.56
N GLY A 55 4.15 -8.42 -19.10
CA GLY A 55 3.01 -8.50 -20.03
C GLY A 55 1.64 -8.64 -19.34
N GLU A 56 1.61 -8.79 -18.01
CA GLU A 56 0.35 -8.75 -17.27
C GLU A 56 -0.14 -7.31 -17.10
N SER A 57 -1.41 -7.16 -16.73
CA SER A 57 -2.03 -5.85 -16.55
C SER A 57 -2.70 -5.73 -15.19
N VAL A 58 -2.67 -4.52 -14.66
CA VAL A 58 -3.37 -4.16 -13.43
C VAL A 58 -4.39 -3.06 -13.67
N GLU A 59 -5.54 -3.17 -13.04
CA GLU A 59 -6.57 -2.13 -13.01
C GLU A 59 -6.40 -1.28 -11.73
N LEU A 60 -6.60 0.03 -11.89
CA LEU A 60 -6.64 0.98 -10.80
C LEU A 60 -8.08 1.23 -10.37
N ALA A 61 -8.33 1.13 -9.06
CA ALA A 61 -9.57 1.60 -8.44
C ALA A 61 -9.27 2.73 -7.48
N VAL A 62 -10.03 3.83 -7.56
CA VAL A 62 -9.83 4.99 -6.69
C VAL A 62 -11.02 5.14 -5.76
N HIS A 63 -10.74 5.33 -4.48
CA HIS A 63 -11.76 5.37 -3.46
C HIS A 63 -11.59 6.52 -2.46
N GLY A 64 -12.68 7.22 -2.19
CA GLY A 64 -12.76 8.27 -1.17
C GLY A 64 -12.69 7.73 0.25
N ARG A 65 -12.07 8.51 1.14
CA ARG A 65 -11.91 8.20 2.56
C ARG A 65 -12.31 9.38 3.42
N SER A 66 -12.68 9.09 4.66
CA SER A 66 -12.80 10.12 5.70
C SER A 66 -11.44 10.79 5.92
N SER A 67 -11.46 12.11 6.14
CA SER A 67 -10.27 12.92 6.44
C SER A 67 -9.39 12.26 7.51
N LEU A 68 -8.08 12.38 7.31
CA LEU A 68 -7.07 11.82 8.20
C LEU A 68 -7.01 12.63 9.50
N SER A 69 -6.65 11.98 10.61
CA SER A 69 -6.24 12.71 11.80
C SER A 69 -4.88 13.38 11.56
N GLY A 70 -4.73 14.67 11.86
CA GLY A 70 -3.45 15.38 11.78
C GLY A 70 -3.42 16.47 10.69
N ARG A 71 -2.24 16.75 10.12
CA ARG A 71 -2.00 17.90 9.21
C ARG A 71 -2.82 17.90 7.90
N ALA A 72 -3.51 16.82 7.57
CA ALA A 72 -4.39 16.73 6.39
C ALA A 72 -5.88 16.96 6.74
N GLU A 73 -6.17 17.45 7.94
CA GLU A 73 -7.52 17.82 8.38
C GLU A 73 -8.07 18.93 7.46
N GLY A 74 -9.19 18.66 6.78
CA GLY A 74 -9.77 19.55 5.76
C GLY A 74 -9.47 19.17 4.30
N HIS A 75 -8.51 18.27 4.05
CA HIS A 75 -8.26 17.76 2.70
C HIS A 75 -9.15 16.56 2.37
N LEU A 76 -9.56 16.45 1.10
CA LEU A 76 -10.13 15.21 0.58
C LEU A 76 -9.01 14.16 0.54
N SER A 77 -9.31 12.95 1.00
CA SER A 77 -8.36 11.86 1.06
C SER A 77 -8.93 10.59 0.45
N GLY A 78 -8.03 9.69 0.04
CA GLY A 78 -8.44 8.48 -0.64
C GLY A 78 -7.41 7.37 -0.61
N MET A 79 -7.77 6.30 -1.31
CA MET A 79 -6.93 5.14 -1.55
C MET A 79 -7.01 4.79 -3.03
N ILE A 80 -5.86 4.49 -3.64
CA ILE A 80 -5.76 3.86 -4.94
C ILE A 80 -5.45 2.39 -4.68
N SER A 81 -6.34 1.51 -5.13
CA SER A 81 -6.19 0.06 -5.08
C SER A 81 -5.77 -0.45 -6.44
N VAL A 82 -4.62 -1.12 -6.50
CA VAL A 82 -4.09 -1.75 -7.70
C VAL A 82 -4.46 -3.22 -7.70
N ARG A 83 -5.14 -3.68 -8.74
CA ARG A 83 -5.66 -5.05 -8.87
C ARG A 83 -5.07 -5.73 -10.08
N LEU A 84 -4.72 -7.01 -9.96
CA LEU A 84 -4.38 -7.82 -11.11
C LEU A 84 -5.64 -8.14 -11.90
N ASN A 85 -5.59 -7.95 -13.21
CA ASN A 85 -6.66 -8.37 -14.11
C ASN A 85 -6.70 -9.89 -14.26
N SER A 86 -5.52 -10.52 -14.24
CA SER A 86 -5.34 -11.97 -14.17
C SER A 86 -4.37 -12.28 -13.04
N ALA A 87 -4.83 -13.04 -12.04
CA ALA A 87 -4.06 -13.33 -10.83
C ALA A 87 -3.32 -14.68 -10.88
N GLY A 88 -3.42 -15.43 -11.99
CA GLY A 88 -2.88 -16.79 -12.09
C GLY A 88 -3.54 -17.81 -11.14
N THR A 89 -4.57 -17.39 -10.40
CA THR A 89 -5.33 -18.19 -9.43
C THR A 89 -6.83 -17.93 -9.59
N SER A 90 -7.66 -18.69 -8.87
CA SER A 90 -9.11 -18.49 -8.92
C SER A 90 -9.49 -17.08 -8.45
N HIS A 91 -10.35 -16.41 -9.23
CA HIS A 91 -10.83 -15.06 -8.92
C HIS A 91 -11.46 -14.93 -7.52
N PRO A 92 -12.26 -15.90 -7.01
CA PRO A 92 -12.81 -15.84 -5.65
C PRO A 92 -11.72 -15.86 -4.57
N LEU A 93 -10.71 -16.70 -4.73
CA LEU A 93 -9.59 -16.77 -3.78
C LEU A 93 -8.81 -15.46 -3.76
N TYR A 94 -8.43 -14.95 -4.93
CA TYR A 94 -7.75 -13.66 -5.05
C TYR A 94 -8.56 -12.51 -4.41
N SER A 95 -9.86 -12.48 -4.67
CA SER A 95 -10.78 -11.48 -4.09
C SER A 95 -10.82 -11.58 -2.56
N LEU A 96 -10.95 -12.79 -2.00
CA LEU A 96 -10.95 -13.02 -0.56
C LEU A 96 -9.66 -12.51 0.10
N LEU A 97 -8.53 -12.71 -0.56
CA LEU A 97 -7.22 -12.29 -0.06
C LEU A 97 -7.07 -10.77 -0.10
N CYS A 98 -7.56 -10.13 -1.15
CA CYS A 98 -7.64 -8.67 -1.25
C CYS A 98 -8.62 -8.06 -0.24
N LEU A 99 -9.69 -8.77 0.16
CA LEU A 99 -10.67 -8.28 1.15
C LEU A 99 -10.07 -8.04 2.53
N THR A 100 -8.96 -8.71 2.88
CA THR A 100 -8.27 -8.51 4.17
C THR A 100 -7.33 -7.27 4.17
N SER A 101 -7.44 -6.41 3.16
CA SER A 101 -6.69 -5.14 3.04
C SER A 101 -7.36 -3.97 3.78
N HIS A 102 -6.82 -2.74 3.66
CA HIS A 102 -7.41 -1.58 4.34
C HIS A 102 -8.63 -1.04 3.60
N PHE A 103 -8.72 -1.19 2.26
CA PHE A 103 -9.89 -0.80 1.48
C PHE A 103 -10.69 -1.97 0.89
N GLY A 104 -10.10 -3.16 0.80
CA GLY A 104 -10.82 -4.38 0.45
C GLY A 104 -10.74 -4.82 -0.99
N CYS A 105 -9.87 -4.20 -1.79
CA CYS A 105 -9.72 -4.63 -3.16
C CYS A 105 -8.34 -4.37 -3.75
N GLY A 106 -7.32 -3.97 -2.99
CA GLY A 106 -5.98 -3.75 -3.55
C GLY A 106 -5.04 -4.93 -3.32
N HIS A 107 -4.34 -5.37 -4.37
CA HIS A 107 -3.09 -6.11 -4.23
C HIS A 107 -2.02 -5.20 -3.63
N ILE A 108 -1.85 -4.03 -4.24
CA ILE A 108 -1.09 -2.91 -3.72
C ILE A 108 -2.07 -1.78 -3.43
N GLU A 109 -1.95 -1.16 -2.26
CA GLU A 109 -2.76 -0.02 -1.87
C GLU A 109 -1.87 1.20 -1.67
N ILE A 110 -2.27 2.33 -2.24
CA ILE A 110 -1.61 3.62 -2.11
C ILE A 110 -2.58 4.59 -1.47
N VAL A 111 -2.14 5.31 -0.46
CA VAL A 111 -2.93 6.34 0.21
C VAL A 111 -2.49 7.74 -0.21
N PHE A 112 -3.47 8.61 -0.39
CA PHE A 112 -3.26 9.98 -0.85
C PHE A 112 -4.20 10.99 -0.19
N TYR A 113 -3.83 12.26 -0.28
CA TYR A 113 -4.73 13.39 -0.05
C TYR A 113 -4.59 14.41 -1.17
N GLU A 114 -5.64 15.19 -1.40
CA GLU A 114 -5.67 16.24 -2.42
C GLU A 114 -5.31 17.58 -1.77
N SER A 115 -4.14 18.11 -2.14
CA SER A 115 -3.81 19.51 -1.90
C SER A 115 -4.34 20.37 -3.06
N ASN A 116 -4.39 21.69 -2.87
CA ASN A 116 -4.86 22.62 -3.91
C ASN A 116 -4.11 22.39 -5.24
N ASP A 117 -2.80 22.18 -5.16
CA ASP A 117 -1.94 22.15 -6.34
C ASP A 117 -1.55 20.74 -6.81
N ALA A 118 -1.74 19.71 -5.98
CA ALA A 118 -1.25 18.36 -6.30
C ALA A 118 -1.98 17.25 -5.54
N ILE A 119 -1.92 16.04 -6.10
CA ILE A 119 -2.23 14.79 -5.38
C ILE A 119 -0.97 14.37 -4.62
N VAL A 120 -1.07 14.32 -3.29
CA VAL A 120 0.07 13.97 -2.43
C VAL A 120 -0.05 12.51 -2.01
N LEU A 121 0.91 11.68 -2.45
CA LEU A 121 0.98 10.27 -2.10
C LEU A 121 1.83 10.11 -0.83
N TYR A 122 1.29 9.49 0.21
CA TYR A 122 1.94 9.43 1.53
C TYR A 122 2.08 8.02 2.11
N GLY A 123 1.60 7.00 1.41
CA GLY A 123 1.79 5.62 1.83
C GLY A 123 1.51 4.64 0.71
N ILE A 124 2.27 3.56 0.69
CA ILE A 124 2.09 2.45 -0.24
C ILE A 124 2.32 1.15 0.51
N ARG A 125 1.57 0.11 0.16
CA ARG A 125 1.77 -1.22 0.72
C ARG A 125 1.29 -2.31 -0.22
N ASN A 126 2.13 -3.31 -0.41
CA ASN A 126 1.72 -4.60 -0.92
C ASN A 126 0.90 -5.33 0.15
N MET A 127 -0.41 -5.23 0.02
CA MET A 127 -1.37 -5.80 0.95
C MET A 127 -1.43 -7.30 0.80
N LEU A 128 -1.36 -7.80 -0.43
CA LEU A 128 -1.45 -9.24 -0.70
C LEU A 128 -0.32 -10.00 -0.01
N ARG A 129 0.94 -9.59 -0.21
CA ARG A 129 2.09 -10.18 0.48
C ARG A 129 1.98 -10.06 2.00
N ALA A 130 1.54 -8.91 2.49
CA ALA A 130 1.37 -8.69 3.93
C ALA A 130 0.24 -9.54 4.54
N ASN A 131 -0.75 -9.93 3.74
CA ASN A 131 -1.89 -10.75 4.15
C ASN A 131 -1.53 -12.23 4.04
N ALA A 132 -0.90 -12.66 2.95
CA ALA A 132 -0.34 -13.99 2.72
C ALA A 132 0.51 -14.48 3.90
N ARG A 133 1.48 -13.66 4.31
CA ARG A 133 2.32 -13.89 5.48
C ARG A 133 1.54 -13.99 6.78
N ARG A 134 0.45 -13.22 6.90
CA ARG A 134 -0.36 -13.18 8.12
C ARG A 134 -1.23 -14.42 8.27
N ILE A 135 -1.71 -14.99 7.17
CA ILE A 135 -2.59 -16.17 7.15
C ILE A 135 -1.82 -17.48 6.90
N GLY A 136 -0.50 -17.42 6.69
CA GLY A 136 0.34 -18.61 6.50
C GLY A 136 0.25 -19.24 5.10
N CYS A 137 -0.19 -18.47 4.10
CA CYS A 137 -0.42 -18.97 2.74
C CYS A 137 0.65 -18.52 1.74
N GLU A 138 1.84 -18.09 2.18
CA GLU A 138 2.89 -17.47 1.36
C GLU A 138 3.18 -18.21 0.04
N ARG A 139 3.24 -19.55 0.08
CA ARG A 139 3.47 -20.40 -1.10
C ARG A 139 2.47 -20.20 -2.22
N LEU A 140 1.21 -19.89 -1.92
CA LEU A 140 0.18 -19.63 -2.93
C LEU A 140 0.40 -18.30 -3.68
N PHE A 141 1.31 -17.44 -3.19
CA PHE A 141 1.56 -16.11 -3.73
C PHE A 141 2.93 -15.94 -4.37
N GLU A 142 3.84 -16.88 -4.16
CA GLU A 142 5.22 -16.79 -4.67
C GLU A 142 5.25 -16.66 -6.19
N GLU A 143 4.28 -17.27 -6.88
CA GLU A 143 4.16 -17.27 -8.34
C GLU A 143 3.38 -16.06 -8.88
N MET A 144 2.71 -15.29 -8.02
CA MET A 144 1.96 -14.13 -8.46
C MET A 144 2.90 -12.95 -8.77
N PRO A 145 2.56 -12.05 -9.70
CA PRO A 145 3.31 -10.82 -9.90
C PRO A 145 3.23 -9.88 -8.69
N LEU A 146 4.07 -8.85 -8.70
CA LEU A 146 4.09 -7.79 -7.69
C LEU A 146 4.31 -8.33 -6.26
N GLN A 147 5.40 -9.05 -6.01
CA GLN A 147 5.73 -9.65 -4.69
C GLN A 147 6.93 -8.99 -4.01
N SER A 148 7.78 -8.30 -4.77
CA SER A 148 8.98 -7.67 -4.25
C SER A 148 8.68 -6.31 -3.61
N ALA A 149 9.64 -5.79 -2.84
CA ALA A 149 9.56 -4.42 -2.33
C ALA A 149 9.76 -3.39 -3.45
N ASP A 150 10.52 -3.73 -4.48
CA ASP A 150 10.77 -2.85 -5.63
C ASP A 150 9.52 -2.67 -6.51
N ASP A 151 8.58 -3.62 -6.46
CA ASP A 151 7.28 -3.49 -7.13
C ASP A 151 6.46 -2.33 -6.56
N GLU A 152 6.59 -2.01 -5.27
CA GLU A 152 5.95 -0.82 -4.70
C GLU A 152 6.51 0.46 -5.34
N VAL A 153 7.82 0.54 -5.54
CA VAL A 153 8.47 1.69 -6.19
C VAL A 153 8.06 1.78 -7.66
N PHE A 154 8.04 0.66 -8.37
CA PHE A 154 7.60 0.59 -9.76
C PHE A 154 6.16 1.10 -9.90
N VAL A 155 5.22 0.54 -9.12
CA VAL A 155 3.82 0.95 -9.16
C VAL A 155 3.67 2.43 -8.79
N LEU A 156 4.41 2.90 -7.78
CA LEU A 156 4.37 4.31 -7.40
C LEU A 156 4.81 5.24 -8.54
N ARG A 157 5.85 4.87 -9.31
CA ARG A 157 6.27 5.62 -10.50
C ARG A 157 5.20 5.61 -11.59
N GLN A 158 4.61 4.44 -11.87
CA GLN A 158 3.57 4.31 -12.89
C GLN A 158 2.31 5.12 -12.55
N ILE A 159 1.90 5.14 -11.28
CA ILE A 159 0.78 5.97 -10.81
C ILE A 159 1.07 7.45 -11.00
N ARG A 160 2.28 7.91 -10.68
CA ARG A 160 2.67 9.32 -10.90
C ARG A 160 2.66 9.69 -12.38
N HIS A 161 3.12 8.79 -13.24
CA HIS A 161 3.06 8.97 -14.69
C HIS A 161 1.62 9.00 -15.20
N ALA A 162 0.76 8.10 -14.72
CA ALA A 162 -0.66 8.08 -15.08
C ALA A 162 -1.37 9.40 -14.70
N PHE A 163 -1.09 9.94 -13.51
CA PHE A 163 -1.59 11.26 -13.11
C PHE A 163 -1.06 12.40 -13.98
N HIS A 164 0.24 12.37 -14.29
CA HIS A 164 0.85 13.38 -15.17
C HIS A 164 0.18 13.39 -16.55
N ASN A 165 -0.11 12.22 -17.13
CA ASN A 165 -0.76 12.08 -18.43
C ASN A 165 -2.18 12.66 -18.48
N VAL A 166 -2.86 12.75 -17.34
CA VAL A 166 -4.19 13.36 -17.22
C VAL A 166 -4.13 14.80 -16.69
N GLY A 167 -2.94 15.43 -16.70
CA GLY A 167 -2.75 16.82 -16.30
C GLY A 167 -2.83 17.08 -14.80
N LEU A 168 -2.66 16.06 -13.96
CA LEU A 168 -2.66 16.20 -12.50
C LEU A 168 -1.24 16.12 -11.94
N ALA A 169 -0.80 17.17 -11.26
CA ALA A 169 0.47 17.17 -10.57
C ALA A 169 0.45 16.17 -9.40
N THR A 170 1.58 15.49 -9.19
CA THR A 170 1.76 14.56 -8.08
C THR A 170 3.02 14.87 -7.30
N SER A 171 2.93 14.76 -5.98
CA SER A 171 4.07 14.84 -5.08
C SER A 171 4.08 13.65 -4.12
N LEU A 172 5.25 13.41 -3.53
CA LEU A 172 5.40 12.42 -2.46
C LEU A 172 5.58 13.16 -1.15
N ALA A 173 4.77 12.81 -0.15
CA ALA A 173 4.94 13.32 1.21
C ALA A 173 6.34 12.97 1.74
N THR A 174 6.86 13.82 2.63
CA THR A 174 8.18 13.57 3.23
C THR A 174 8.13 12.29 4.09
N PRO A 175 9.26 11.58 4.29
CA PRO A 175 9.27 10.38 5.12
C PRO A 175 8.72 10.59 6.53
N GLN A 176 8.91 11.78 7.10
CA GLN A 176 8.38 12.15 8.41
C GLN A 176 6.85 12.29 8.36
N GLU A 177 6.34 13.01 7.37
CA GLU A 177 4.90 13.19 7.15
C GLU A 177 4.19 11.85 6.88
N CYS A 178 4.78 10.96 6.07
CA CYS A 178 4.26 9.61 5.86
C CYS A 178 4.09 8.84 7.18
N VAL A 179 5.05 8.98 8.11
CA VAL A 179 4.95 8.34 9.44
C VAL A 179 3.84 8.97 10.27
N ASP A 180 3.74 10.29 10.27
CA ASP A 180 2.76 11.00 11.09
C ASP A 180 1.32 10.77 10.61
N LEU A 181 1.12 10.59 9.29
CA LEU A 181 -0.18 10.25 8.70
C LEU A 181 -0.52 8.75 8.80
N ALA A 182 0.48 7.86 8.81
CA ALA A 182 0.24 6.41 8.83
C ALA A 182 0.06 5.82 10.25
N VAL A 183 0.65 6.45 11.27
CA VAL A 183 0.75 5.86 12.62
C VAL A 183 -0.33 6.41 13.55
N ASN A 184 -1.34 5.58 13.85
CA ASN A 184 -2.28 5.87 14.93
C ASN A 184 -1.77 5.31 16.27
N ASN A 185 -1.34 6.19 17.16
CA ASN A 185 -0.81 5.84 18.48
C ASN A 185 -1.81 5.10 19.38
N ARG A 186 -3.13 5.22 19.14
CA ARG A 186 -4.14 4.47 19.90
C ARG A 186 -4.10 2.98 19.57
N LEU A 187 -3.77 2.64 18.32
CA LEU A 187 -3.72 1.27 17.81
C LEU A 187 -2.41 0.53 18.16
N LEU A 188 -1.36 1.25 18.54
CA LEU A 188 -0.06 0.66 18.87
C LEU A 188 0.24 0.71 20.37
N HIS A 189 0.86 -0.35 20.89
CA HIS A 189 1.45 -0.31 22.22
C HIS A 189 2.61 0.72 22.24
N PRO A 190 2.76 1.59 23.26
CA PRO A 190 3.78 2.63 23.28
C PRO A 190 5.22 2.13 22.99
N ALA A 191 5.63 1.02 23.61
CA ALA A 191 6.95 0.41 23.38
C ALA A 191 7.16 -0.18 21.96
N ARG A 192 6.07 -0.40 21.21
CA ARG A 192 6.12 -0.86 19.80
C ARG A 192 5.96 0.31 18.83
N ALA A 193 5.36 1.42 19.26
CA ALA A 193 5.13 2.61 18.44
C ALA A 193 6.45 3.22 17.96
N LEU A 194 7.44 3.38 18.85
CA LEU A 194 8.75 3.94 18.46
C LEU A 194 9.45 3.08 17.40
N ARG A 195 9.51 1.76 17.61
CA ARG A 195 10.10 0.82 16.65
C ARG A 195 9.38 0.85 15.30
N ALA A 196 8.04 0.88 15.31
CA ALA A 196 7.24 0.98 14.09
C ALA A 196 7.51 2.30 13.34
N ARG A 197 7.57 3.44 14.05
CA ARG A 197 7.88 4.75 13.47
C ARG A 197 9.27 4.76 12.83
N SER A 198 10.29 4.27 13.51
CA SER A 198 11.65 4.19 12.96
C SER A 198 11.75 3.26 11.75
N ALA A 199 11.07 2.11 11.78
CA ALA A 199 11.01 1.19 10.64
C ALA A 199 10.31 1.81 9.41
N LEU A 200 9.15 2.46 9.63
CA LEU A 200 8.42 3.16 8.58
C LEU A 200 9.23 4.33 8.01
N LYS A 201 9.87 5.13 8.86
CA LYS A 201 10.71 6.25 8.42
C LYS A 201 11.83 5.78 7.49
N ARG A 202 12.54 4.70 7.85
CA ARG A 202 13.59 4.10 7.00
C ARG A 202 13.02 3.57 5.68
N ARG A 203 11.85 2.92 5.71
CA ARG A 203 11.19 2.43 4.50
C ARG A 203 10.82 3.59 3.56
N TYR A 204 10.15 4.61 4.07
CA TYR A 204 9.76 5.78 3.27
C TYR A 204 10.97 6.56 2.76
N ALA A 205 12.03 6.73 3.56
CA ALA A 205 13.26 7.37 3.08
C ALA A 205 13.91 6.62 1.90
N ARG A 206 13.96 5.28 1.96
CA ARG A 206 14.47 4.47 0.85
C ARG A 206 13.61 4.61 -0.40
N MET A 207 12.29 4.47 -0.28
CA MET A 207 11.37 4.62 -1.42
C MET A 207 11.45 6.02 -2.02
N TRP A 208 11.54 7.06 -1.19
CA TRP A 208 11.64 8.44 -1.66
C TRP A 208 12.90 8.66 -2.50
N LYS A 209 14.05 8.15 -2.03
CA LYS A 209 15.30 8.16 -2.79
C LYS A 209 15.17 7.38 -4.10
N GLN A 210 14.63 6.17 -4.06
CA GLN A 210 14.48 5.33 -5.26
C GLN A 210 13.53 5.97 -6.28
N VAL A 211 12.43 6.59 -5.86
CA VAL A 211 11.54 7.30 -6.80
C VAL A 211 12.22 8.54 -7.40
N ALA A 212 12.99 9.29 -6.61
CA ALA A 212 13.72 10.47 -7.09
C ALA A 212 14.85 10.13 -8.08
N VAL A 213 15.52 9.00 -7.89
CA VAL A 213 16.65 8.55 -8.72
C VAL A 213 16.19 7.86 -10.03
N GLY A 214 14.89 7.62 -10.19
CA GLY A 214 14.33 6.86 -11.32
C GLY A 214 14.17 7.64 -12.63
N GLN A 215 15.25 7.75 -13.41
CA GLN A 215 15.13 7.64 -14.87
C GLN A 215 14.54 6.26 -15.23
N CYS A 216 13.82 6.18 -16.35
CA CYS A 216 13.22 4.95 -16.89
C CYS A 216 14.15 3.73 -16.76
N LEU A 217 13.85 2.84 -15.82
CA LEU A 217 14.41 1.49 -15.83
C LEU A 217 13.47 0.62 -16.66
N SER A 218 13.75 0.54 -17.96
CA SER A 218 13.55 -0.71 -18.68
C SER A 218 14.28 -1.79 -17.87
N ARG A 219 13.55 -2.81 -17.38
CA ARG A 219 14.19 -4.00 -16.82
C ARG A 219 15.17 -4.53 -17.87
N PRO A 220 16.41 -4.92 -17.50
CA PRO A 220 17.19 -5.74 -18.40
C PRO A 220 16.40 -7.05 -18.60
N SER A 221 16.09 -7.34 -19.86
CA SER A 221 15.69 -8.68 -20.29
C SER A 221 16.75 -9.67 -19.80
N ASN A 222 16.30 -10.79 -19.23
CA ASN A 222 17.14 -11.88 -18.73
C ASN A 222 18.40 -12.11 -19.58
N PRO A 223 19.58 -12.32 -18.97
CA PRO A 223 20.53 -13.27 -19.49
C PRO A 223 20.25 -14.62 -18.80
N ILE A 224 19.65 -15.53 -19.55
CA ILE A 224 20.10 -16.92 -19.48
C ILE A 224 21.57 -16.90 -19.94
N ASP A 225 22.40 -17.74 -19.32
CA ASP A 225 23.85 -17.89 -19.52
C ASP A 225 24.75 -16.87 -18.83
N THR A 226 25.19 -17.22 -17.62
CA THR A 226 26.58 -17.66 -17.41
C THR A 226 26.63 -18.57 -16.19
N MET A 227 26.90 -19.86 -16.45
CA MET A 227 27.63 -20.70 -15.51
C MET A 227 28.95 -20.00 -15.17
N GLU A 228 29.24 -19.81 -13.88
CA GLU A 228 30.60 -19.93 -13.39
C GLU A 228 30.58 -20.40 -11.93
N THR A 229 31.29 -21.49 -11.73
CA THR A 229 31.53 -22.25 -10.51
C THR A 229 32.42 -21.48 -9.51
N PHE A 230 32.06 -21.57 -8.21
CA PHE A 230 32.86 -21.74 -6.95
C PHE A 230 34.36 -21.31 -6.91
N PRO A 231 34.95 -20.88 -5.74
CA PRO A 231 34.88 -21.65 -4.48
C PRO A 231 35.05 -20.91 -3.11
N TYR A 232 34.66 -21.64 -2.04
CA TYR A 232 35.25 -21.77 -0.68
C TYR A 232 36.13 -20.65 -0.05
N LEU A 233 35.84 -20.25 1.20
CA LEU A 233 36.55 -20.74 2.42
C LEU A 233 36.03 -20.09 3.71
N ALA A 234 36.01 -20.91 4.76
CA ALA A 234 35.80 -20.59 6.16
C ALA A 234 37.08 -20.04 6.83
N ALA A 235 36.95 -19.37 7.98
CA ALA A 235 37.64 -19.69 9.26
C ALA A 235 37.72 -18.47 10.23
N GLY A 236 37.54 -18.77 11.54
CA GLY A 236 38.09 -18.11 12.75
C GLY A 236 37.60 -16.69 13.06
N ASP A 237 37.11 -16.32 14.24
CA ASP A 237 37.18 -16.87 15.61
C ASP A 237 35.84 -16.79 16.36
#